data_AF-A0AAF0BL09-F1
#
_entry.id   AF-A0AAF0BL09-F1
#
_cell.length_a   1.000
_cell.length_b   1.000
_cell.length_c   1.000
_cell.angle_alpha   90.00
_cell.angle_beta   90.00
_cell.angle_gamma   90.00
#
_symmetry.space_group_name_H-M   'P 1'
#
loop_
_entity.id
_entity.type
_entity.pdbx_description
1 polymer ?
#
loop_
_entity_poly.entity_id
_entity_poly.type
_entity_poly.pdbx_seq_one_letter_code
_entity_poly.pdbx_strand_id
1 'polypeptide(L)' 'MQQPLPFDPNIYYGIVAENLLKNFGSHAFFMSDQALQKMKALGDDEGFDIWLSIHEHLNAKATEAIVGEEAVLH' A
#
# COMPACT_ATOMS: atom_id res chain seq x y z
N MET A 1 -25.50 -22.69 -8.25
CA MET A 1 -24.22 -22.62 -7.51
C MET A 1 -23.58 -21.29 -7.87
N GLN A 2 -23.41 -20.37 -6.93
CA GLN A 2 -22.65 -19.14 -7.17
C GLN A 2 -21.17 -19.54 -7.32
N GLN A 3 -20.54 -19.17 -8.43
CA GLN A 3 -19.10 -19.38 -8.57
C GLN A 3 -18.37 -18.44 -7.61
N PRO A 4 -17.32 -18.91 -6.90
CA PRO A 4 -16.52 -18.03 -6.07
C PRO A 4 -15.89 -16.94 -6.94
N LEU A 5 -15.93 -15.70 -6.46
CA LEU A 5 -15.25 -14.59 -7.12
C LEU A 5 -13.74 -14.91 -7.21
N PRO A 6 -13.07 -14.53 -8.31
CA PRO A 6 -11.63 -14.68 -8.42
C PRO A 6 -10.93 -13.88 -7.30
N PHE A 7 -9.91 -14.47 -6.70
CA PHE A 7 -9.09 -13.81 -5.70
C PHE A 7 -8.30 -12.68 -6.36
N ASP A 8 -8.49 -11.45 -5.88
CA ASP A 8 -7.70 -10.29 -6.27
C ASP A 8 -6.81 -9.85 -5.09
N PRO A 9 -5.49 -10.10 -5.16
CA PRO A 9 -4.55 -9.69 -4.12
C PRO A 9 -4.49 -8.17 -3.90
N ASN A 10 -4.78 -7.37 -4.93
CA ASN A 10 -4.64 -5.91 -4.86
C ASN A 10 -5.55 -5.29 -3.81
N ILE A 11 -6.75 -5.84 -3.61
CA ILE A 11 -7.68 -5.40 -2.57
C ILE A 11 -6.99 -5.45 -1.19
N TYR A 12 -6.25 -6.52 -0.92
CA TYR A 12 -5.56 -6.70 0.35
C TYR A 12 -4.35 -5.78 0.49
N TYR A 13 -3.62 -5.52 -0.59
CA TYR A 13 -2.50 -4.57 -0.57
C TYR A 13 -2.98 -3.15 -0.26
N GLY A 14 -4.14 -2.75 -0.81
CA GLY A 14 -4.80 -1.49 -0.46
C GLY A 14 -5.15 -1.40 1.03
N ILE A 15 -5.70 -2.47 1.63
CA ILE A 15 -6.02 -2.52 3.07
C ILE A 15 -4.74 -2.39 3.91
N VAL A 16 -3.66 -3.07 3.52
CA VAL A 16 -2.37 -2.98 4.21
C VAL A 16 -1.82 -1.56 4.14
N ALA A 17 -1.81 -0.94 2.97
CA ALA A 17 -1.38 0.44 2.77
C ALA A 17 -2.19 1.44 3.62
N GLU A 18 -3.52 1.29 3.63
CA GLU A 18 -4.39 2.13 4.45
C GLU A 18 -4.07 1.98 5.95
N ASN A 19 -3.89 0.76 6.43
CA ASN A 19 -3.54 0.50 7.81
C ASN A 19 -2.14 1.06 8.16
N LEU A 20 -1.18 0.95 7.25
CA LEU A 20 0.16 1.52 7.45
C LEU A 20 0.09 3.06 7.59
N LEU A 21 -0.65 3.74 6.71
CA LEU A 21 -0.83 5.20 6.81
C LEU A 21 -1.56 5.59 8.10
N LYS A 22 -2.63 4.88 8.47
CA LYS A 22 -3.40 5.19 9.69
C LYS A 22 -2.56 5.07 10.96
N ASN A 23 -1.69 4.06 11.04
CA ASN A 23 -0.92 3.79 12.25
C ASN A 23 0.42 4.54 12.31
N PHE A 24 1.05 4.81 11.16
CA PHE A 24 2.41 5.33 11.10
C PHE A 24 2.53 6.66 10.33
N GLY A 25 1.45 7.17 9.73
CA GLY A 25 1.47 8.41 8.95
C GLY A 25 2.52 8.37 7.83
N SER A 26 3.27 9.46 7.68
CA SER A 26 4.35 9.55 6.69
C SER A 26 5.49 8.54 6.92
N HIS A 27 5.65 7.99 8.13
CA HIS A 27 6.66 6.97 8.41
C HIS A 27 6.37 5.65 7.68
N ALA A 28 5.12 5.41 7.27
CA ALA A 28 4.75 4.25 6.46
C ALA A 28 5.56 4.12 5.17
N PHE A 29 5.87 5.25 4.52
CA PHE A 29 6.67 5.26 3.28
C PHE A 29 8.10 4.78 3.51
N PHE A 30 8.71 5.21 4.61
CA PHE A 30 10.05 4.76 4.98
C PHE A 30 10.09 3.27 5.29
N MET A 31 9.09 2.75 6.00
CA MET A 31 8.99 1.32 6.29
C MET A 31 8.80 0.48 5.02
N SER A 32 7.96 0.96 4.10
CA SER A 32 7.74 0.31 2.80
C SER A 32 9.01 0.32 1.94
N ASP A 33 9.76 1.41 1.90
CA ASP A 33 11.05 1.49 1.19
C ASP A 33 12.09 0.53 1.80
N GLN A 34 12.19 0.44 3.13
CA GLN A 34 13.06 -0.56 3.78
C GLN A 34 12.68 -1.99 3.43
N ALA A 35 11.37 -2.30 3.36
CA ALA A 35 10.91 -3.62 2.99
C ALA A 35 11.31 -3.96 1.55
N LEU A 36 11.11 -3.03 0.60
CA LEU A 36 11.56 -3.18 -0.79
C LEU A 36 13.07 -3.43 -0.90
N GLN A 37 13.88 -2.63 -0.21
CA GLN A 37 15.33 -2.82 -0.18
C GLN A 37 15.72 -4.18 0.37
N LYS A 38 15.03 -4.63 1.44
CA LYS A 38 15.27 -5.95 2.05
C LYS A 38 14.89 -7.09 1.10
N MET A 39 13.74 -7.04 0.43
CA MET A 39 13.32 -8.08 -0.52
C MET A 39 14.32 -8.18 -1.67
N LYS A 40 14.73 -7.03 -2.22
CA LYS A 40 15.77 -6.98 -3.25
C LYS A 40 17.11 -7.56 -2.80
N ALA A 41 17.52 -7.26 -1.56
CA ALA A 41 18.77 -7.78 -1.00
C ALA A 41 18.73 -9.30 -0.77
N LEU A 42 17.55 -9.85 -0.49
CA LEU A 42 17.32 -11.29 -0.32
C LEU A 42 17.14 -12.04 -1.66
N GLY A 43 16.93 -11.31 -2.76
CA GLY A 43 16.53 -11.91 -4.04
C GLY A 43 15.11 -12.50 -4.00
N ASP A 44 14.24 -11.96 -3.15
CA ASP A 44 12.85 -12.36 -3.01
C ASP A 44 11.97 -11.52 -3.96
N ASP A 45 11.85 -11.97 -5.20
CA ASP A 45 11.10 -11.25 -6.25
C ASP A 45 9.60 -11.18 -5.93
N GLU A 46 9.02 -12.26 -5.38
CA GLU A 46 7.60 -12.28 -4.99
C GLU A 46 7.33 -11.30 -3.85
N GLY A 47 8.17 -11.33 -2.81
CA GLY A 47 8.09 -10.36 -1.72
C GLY A 47 8.27 -8.92 -2.21
N PHE A 48 9.16 -8.70 -3.18
CA PHE A 48 9.38 -7.38 -3.78
C PHE A 48 8.13 -6.87 -4.49
N ASP A 49 7.50 -7.69 -5.34
CA ASP A 49 6.29 -7.32 -6.08
C ASP A 49 5.12 -7.00 -5.14
N ILE A 50 4.98 -7.75 -4.05
CA ILE A 50 3.98 -7.48 -2.99
C ILE A 50 4.22 -6.12 -2.35
N TRP A 51 5.45 -5.86 -1.89
CA TRP A 51 5.79 -4.60 -1.25
C TRP A 51 5.75 -3.41 -2.20
N LEU A 52 6.02 -3.62 -3.49
CA LEU A 52 5.88 -2.61 -4.53
C LEU A 52 4.42 -2.23 -4.71
N SER A 53 3.54 -3.22 -4.81
CA SER A 53 2.09 -2.99 -4.91
C SER A 53 1.55 -2.24 -3.68
N ILE A 54 2.00 -2.59 -2.48
CA ILE A 54 1.65 -1.86 -1.24
C ILE A 54 2.17 -0.41 -1.30
N HIS A 55 3.39 -0.20 -1.78
CA HIS A 55 3.99 1.14 -1.92
C HIS A 55 3.20 2.04 -2.87
N GLU A 56 2.75 1.50 -4.00
CA GLU A 56 1.91 2.22 -4.95
C GLU A 56 0.57 2.62 -4.33
N HIS A 57 -0.07 1.71 -3.59
CA HIS A 57 -1.31 2.02 -2.85
C HIS A 57 -1.08 3.07 -1.76
N LEU A 58 0.07 3.07 -1.07
CA LEU A 58 0.42 4.10 -0.09
C LEU A 58 0.44 5.49 -0.75
N ASN A 59 1.08 5.61 -1.91
CA ASN A 59 1.12 6.89 -2.65
C ASN A 59 -0.28 7.34 -3.08
N ALA A 60 -1.09 6.43 -3.62
CA ALA A 60 -2.46 6.74 -4.02
C ALA A 60 -3.30 7.23 -2.82
N LYS A 61 -3.25 6.51 -1.69
CA LYS A 61 -4.02 6.84 -0.48
C LYS A 61 -3.58 8.14 0.18
N ALA A 62 -2.27 8.41 0.24
CA ALA A 62 -1.78 9.68 0.74
C ALA A 62 -2.22 10.86 -0.14
N THR A 63 -2.24 10.68 -1.46
CA THR A 63 -2.75 11.68 -2.40
C THR A 63 -4.24 11.93 -2.20
N GLU A 64 -5.04 10.87 -2.05
CA GLU A 64 -6.48 10.97 -1.76
C GLU A 64 -6.76 11.70 -0.44
N ALA A 65 -5.96 11.43 0.61
CA ALA A 65 -6.11 12.09 1.90
C ALA A 65 -5.88 13.61 1.81
N ILE A 66 -4.87 14.04 1.06
CA ILE A 66 -4.56 15.47 0.85
C ILE A 66 -5.68 16.17 0.07
N VAL A 67 -6.15 15.57 -1.03
CA VAL A 67 -7.23 16.14 -1.85
C VAL A 67 -8.56 16.19 -1.09
N GLY A 68 -8.84 15.16 -0.27
CA GLY A 68 -10.03 15.13 0.57
C GLY A 68 -10.03 16.19 1.67
N GLU A 69 -8.87 16.53 2.22
CA GLU A 69 -8.73 17.56 3.26
C GLU A 69 -8.89 18.98 2.69
N GLU A 70 -8.34 19.26 1.50
CA GLU A 70 -8.57 20.54 0.80
C GLU A 70 -10.04 20.74 0.38
N ALA A 71 -10.73 19.67 -0.04
CA ALA A 71 -12.13 19.74 -0.47
C ALA A 71 -13.13 20.05 0.67
N VAL A 72 -12.76 19.83 1.93
CA VAL A 72 -13.60 20.10 3.11
C VAL A 72 -13.41 21.53 3.64
N LEU A 73 -12.35 22.22 3.24
CA LEU A 73 -11.98 23.56 3.73
C LEU A 73 -12.50 24.72 2.87
N HIS A 74 -13.26 24.44 1.80
CA HIS A 74 -13.82 25.44 0.87
C HIS A 74 -15.34 25.62 1.00
#